data_AF-A0A954BNQ5-F1
#
_entry.id   AF-A0A954BNQ5-F1
#
_cell.length_a   1.000
_cell.length_b   1.000
_cell.length_c   1.000
_cell.angle_alpha   90.00
_cell.angle_beta   90.00
_cell.angle_gamma   90.00
#
_symmetry.space_group_name_H-M   'P 1'
#
loop_
_entity.id
_entity.type
_entity.pdbx_description
1 polymer ?
#
loop_
_entity_poly.entity_id
_entity_poly.type
_entity_poly.pdbx_seq_one_letter_code
_entity_poly.pdbx_strand_id
1 'polypeptide(L)'
;MTTFDERERGFETQWQHDETVRFRVLSRRNRLLGLWAGHLMGLTVGEAEAYAKRLVDLEVELAGDEPIHDRVEADLRRADVDLSDHRLRKQMASLMIEAHDQVMSEATASEADAQERYAAQVTSATGTLDRR
;
A
#
# COMPACT_ATOMS: atom_id res chain seq x y z
N MET A 1 7.89 -0.21 -36.45
CA MET A 1 7.35 -0.87 -35.24
C MET A 1 6.48 -2.01 -35.71
N THR A 2 6.75 -3.20 -35.22
CA THR A 2 5.99 -4.41 -35.58
C THR A 2 4.93 -4.71 -34.51
N THR A 3 3.88 -5.44 -34.88
CA THR A 3 2.81 -5.91 -33.99
C THR A 3 3.32 -6.83 -32.85
N PHE A 4 4.59 -7.23 -32.91
CA PHE A 4 5.26 -7.97 -31.83
C PHE A 4 5.76 -7.00 -30.75
N ASP A 5 6.40 -5.89 -31.15
CA ASP A 5 6.85 -4.82 -30.25
C ASP A 5 5.69 -4.20 -29.45
N GLU A 6 4.50 -4.11 -30.03
CA GLU A 6 3.30 -3.58 -29.36
C GLU A 6 2.76 -4.52 -28.28
N ARG A 7 2.83 -5.84 -28.52
CA ARG A 7 2.43 -6.85 -27.53
C ARG A 7 3.43 -6.96 -26.40
N GLU A 8 4.72 -6.96 -26.72
CA GLU A 8 5.80 -6.98 -25.74
C GLU A 8 5.73 -5.76 -24.80
N ARG A 9 5.52 -4.56 -25.34
CA ARG A 9 5.28 -3.34 -24.52
C ARG A 9 4.01 -3.43 -23.67
N GLY A 10 2.94 -4.05 -24.19
CA GLY A 10 1.69 -4.26 -23.44
C GLY A 10 1.88 -5.19 -22.25
N PHE A 11 2.60 -6.31 -22.44
CA PHE A 11 2.94 -7.23 -21.36
C PHE A 11 3.88 -6.60 -20.34
N GLU A 12 4.94 -5.92 -20.76
CA GLU A 12 5.84 -5.20 -19.85
C GLU A 12 5.08 -4.16 -19.02
N THR A 13 4.22 -3.36 -19.66
CA THR A 13 3.44 -2.33 -18.96
C THR A 13 2.47 -2.94 -17.94
N GLN A 14 1.82 -4.05 -18.29
CA GLN A 14 0.92 -4.77 -17.38
C GLN A 14 1.70 -5.37 -16.19
N TRP A 15 2.85 -5.99 -16.45
CA TRP A 15 3.71 -6.54 -15.41
C TRP A 15 4.22 -5.48 -14.43
N GLN A 16 4.67 -4.34 -14.95
CA GLN A 16 5.11 -3.20 -14.13
C GLN A 16 3.96 -2.63 -13.29
N HIS A 17 2.75 -2.57 -13.85
CA HIS A 17 1.56 -2.15 -13.11
C HIS A 17 1.23 -3.13 -11.97
N ASP A 18 1.23 -4.43 -12.26
CA ASP A 18 0.94 -5.48 -11.28
C ASP A 18 1.98 -5.50 -10.16
N GLU A 19 3.26 -5.32 -10.49
CA GLU A 19 4.36 -5.23 -9.51
C GLU A 19 4.25 -3.96 -8.66
N THR A 20 3.92 -2.82 -9.27
CA THR A 20 3.70 -1.55 -8.54
C THR A 20 2.52 -1.64 -7.59
N VAL A 21 1.39 -2.20 -8.03
CA VAL A 21 0.21 -2.41 -7.17
C VAL A 21 0.56 -3.35 -6.03
N ARG A 22 1.23 -4.48 -6.33
CA ARG A 22 1.67 -5.42 -5.31
C ARG A 22 2.56 -4.75 -4.25
N PHE A 23 3.55 -3.97 -4.67
CA PHE A 23 4.42 -3.24 -3.75
C PHE A 23 3.62 -2.29 -2.85
N ARG A 24 2.69 -1.51 -3.43
CA ARG A 24 1.82 -0.59 -2.67
C ARG A 24 0.96 -1.34 -1.65
N VAL A 25 0.39 -2.49 -2.01
CA VAL A 25 -0.44 -3.31 -1.12
C VAL A 25 0.41 -3.86 0.03
N LEU A 26 1.59 -4.40 -0.26
CA LEU A 26 2.46 -4.98 0.76
C LEU A 26 2.96 -3.91 1.75
N SER A 27 3.39 -2.75 1.25
CA SER A 27 3.76 -1.61 2.12
C SER A 27 2.58 -1.13 2.95
N ARG A 28 1.35 -1.13 2.40
CA ARG A 28 0.15 -0.77 3.16
C ARG A 28 -0.15 -1.80 4.25
N ARG A 29 -0.07 -3.10 3.95
CA ARG A 29 -0.25 -4.18 4.92
C ARG A 29 0.74 -4.04 6.07
N ASN A 30 2.02 -3.80 5.79
CA ASN A 30 3.06 -3.69 6.81
C ASN A 30 2.89 -2.44 7.68
N ARG A 31 2.43 -1.33 7.09
CA ARG A 31 2.04 -0.15 7.87
C ARG A 31 0.89 -0.47 8.84
N LEU A 32 -0.18 -1.12 8.36
CA LEU A 32 -1.32 -1.50 9.22
C LEU A 32 -0.89 -2.49 10.31
N LEU A 33 -0.03 -3.45 9.98
CA LEU A 33 0.51 -4.43 10.91
C LEU A 33 1.30 -3.74 12.03
N GLY A 34 2.16 -2.77 11.69
CA GLY A 34 2.91 -2.02 12.69
C GLY A 34 2.06 -1.15 13.58
N LEU A 35 1.00 -0.52 13.06
CA LEU A 35 0.05 0.23 13.90
C LEU A 35 -0.67 -0.70 14.87
N TRP A 36 -1.15 -1.85 14.38
CA TRP A 36 -1.83 -2.85 15.20
C TRP A 36 -0.92 -3.43 16.28
N ALA A 37 0.30 -3.85 15.92
CA ALA A 37 1.27 -4.37 16.88
C ALA A 37 1.72 -3.28 17.87
N GLY A 38 1.89 -2.04 17.41
CA GLY A 38 2.19 -0.89 18.27
C GLY A 38 1.12 -0.67 19.33
N HIS A 39 -0.15 -0.78 18.96
CA HIS A 39 -1.26 -0.70 19.91
C HIS A 39 -1.22 -1.83 20.95
N LEU A 40 -0.93 -3.07 20.53
CA LEU A 40 -0.79 -4.21 21.44
C LEU A 40 0.38 -4.04 22.42
N MET A 41 1.48 -3.45 21.96
CA MET A 41 2.65 -3.15 22.79
C MET A 41 2.43 -1.94 23.74
N GLY A 42 1.26 -1.29 23.69
CA GLY A 42 0.96 -0.13 24.51
C GLY A 42 1.73 1.14 24.10
N LEU A 43 2.21 1.21 22.86
CA LEU A 43 2.89 2.38 22.34
C LEU A 43 1.93 3.56 22.17
N THR A 44 2.44 4.78 22.32
CA THR A 44 1.70 5.98 21.96
C THR A 44 1.44 6.02 20.44
N VAL A 45 0.50 6.86 20.00
CA VAL A 45 0.17 7.01 18.57
C VAL A 45 1.42 7.32 17.73
N GLY A 46 2.27 8.25 18.18
CA GLY A 46 3.49 8.61 17.45
C GLY A 46 4.54 7.49 17.43
N GLU A 47 4.65 6.71 18.51
CA GLU A 47 5.56 5.56 18.56
C GLU A 47 5.08 4.40 17.68
N ALA A 48 3.76 4.16 17.65
CA ALA A 48 3.14 3.18 16.78
C ALA A 48 3.30 3.56 15.30
N GLU A 49 3.14 4.84 14.95
CA GLU A 49 3.41 5.36 13.60
C GLU A 49 4.89 5.18 13.21
N ALA A 50 5.80 5.49 14.13
CA ALA A 50 7.23 5.29 13.90
C ALA A 50 7.56 3.80 13.73
N TYR A 51 6.90 2.92 14.48
CA TYR A 51 7.06 1.47 14.33
C TYR A 51 6.52 0.96 12.99
N ALA A 52 5.33 1.41 12.59
CA ALA A 52 4.74 1.11 11.29
C ALA A 52 5.66 1.54 10.14
N LYS A 53 6.26 2.73 10.22
CA LYS A 53 7.24 3.18 9.23
C LYS A 53 8.45 2.26 9.17
N ARG A 54 9.00 1.85 10.31
CA ARG A 54 10.14 0.91 10.34
C ARG A 54 9.82 -0.43 9.67
N LEU A 55 8.62 -0.97 9.84
CA LEU A 55 8.24 -2.21 9.17
C LEU A 55 8.15 -2.07 7.64
N VAL A 56 7.69 -0.92 7.15
CA VAL A 56 7.69 -0.62 5.71
C VAL A 56 9.12 -0.48 5.17
N ASP A 57 9.99 0.21 5.91
CA ASP A 57 11.40 0.37 5.52
C ASP A 57 12.11 -1.01 5.46
N LEU A 58 11.83 -1.89 6.44
CA LEU A 58 12.39 -3.25 6.49
C LEU A 58 11.93 -4.14 5.33
N GLU A 59 10.72 -3.95 4.80
CA GLU A 59 10.25 -4.74 3.65
C GLU A 59 11.08 -4.50 2.39
N VAL A 60 11.62 -3.30 2.21
CA VAL A 60 12.51 -3.00 1.08
C VAL A 60 13.82 -3.77 1.20
N GLU A 61 14.27 -4.03 2.43
CA GLU A 61 15.52 -4.74 2.72
C GLU A 61 15.35 -6.28 2.74
N LEU A 62 14.14 -6.76 3.06
CA LEU A 62 13.87 -8.16 3.34
C LEU A 62 13.11 -8.83 2.18
N ALA A 63 13.62 -9.98 1.73
CA ALA A 63 12.95 -10.77 0.70
C ALA A 63 11.78 -11.58 1.29
N GLY A 64 10.57 -11.01 1.23
CA GLY A 64 9.32 -11.70 1.54
C GLY A 64 8.76 -11.43 2.94
N ASP A 65 7.72 -12.17 3.30
CA ASP A 65 6.87 -11.87 4.47
C ASP A 65 7.38 -12.45 5.80
N GLU A 66 8.11 -13.57 5.74
CA GLU A 66 8.55 -14.29 6.94
C GLU A 66 9.48 -13.45 7.84
N PRO A 67 10.45 -12.69 7.31
CA PRO A 67 11.26 -11.80 8.15
C PRO A 67 10.46 -10.71 8.89
N ILE A 68 9.36 -10.23 8.29
CA ILE A 68 8.47 -9.25 8.93
C ILE A 68 7.67 -9.91 10.05
N HIS A 69 7.16 -11.11 9.81
CA HIS A 69 6.49 -11.93 10.82
C HIS A 69 7.38 -12.14 12.05
N ASP A 70 8.59 -12.65 11.85
CA ASP A 70 9.53 -12.97 12.92
C ASP A 70 9.93 -11.73 13.72
N ARG A 71 10.05 -10.58 13.03
CA ARG A 71 10.35 -9.31 13.67
C ARG A 71 9.22 -8.88 14.60
N VAL A 72 7.98 -8.89 14.11
CA VAL A 72 6.81 -8.49 14.88
C VAL A 72 6.60 -9.44 16.05
N GLU A 73 6.74 -10.75 15.85
CA GLU A 73 6.65 -11.74 16.92
C GLU A 73 7.69 -11.47 18.03
N ALA A 74 8.95 -11.23 17.64
CA ALA A 74 10.02 -10.94 18.60
C ALA A 74 9.79 -9.62 19.35
N ASP A 75 9.25 -8.60 18.68
CA ASP A 75 8.95 -7.30 19.29
C ASP A 75 7.76 -7.41 20.27
N LEU A 76 6.69 -8.13 19.90
CA LEU A 76 5.55 -8.42 20.79
C LEU A 76 5.98 -9.19 22.04
N ARG A 77 6.82 -10.22 21.88
CA ARG A 77 7.36 -10.99 23.00
C ARG A 77 8.21 -10.13 23.94
N ARG A 78 8.98 -9.18 23.41
CA ARG A 78 9.77 -8.23 24.22
C ARG A 78 8.89 -7.22 24.97
N ALA A 79 7.67 -6.96 24.49
CA ALA A 79 6.68 -6.14 25.15
C ALA A 79 5.76 -6.92 26.12
N ASP A 80 6.08 -8.18 26.42
CA ASP A 80 5.28 -9.07 27.27
C ASP A 80 3.85 -9.34 26.74
N VAL A 81 3.66 -9.23 25.41
CA VAL A 81 2.40 -9.53 24.74
C VAL A 81 2.39 -11.00 24.34
N ASP A 82 1.56 -11.82 25.00
CA ASP A 82 1.34 -13.21 24.62
C ASP A 82 0.39 -13.32 23.43
N LEU A 83 0.95 -13.61 22.26
CA LEU A 83 0.22 -13.83 21.02
C LEU A 83 0.77 -15.07 20.33
N SER A 84 -0.11 -16.01 19.96
CA SER A 84 0.31 -17.19 19.21
C SER A 84 0.63 -16.85 17.75
N ASP A 85 1.60 -17.58 17.18
CA ASP A 85 1.97 -17.51 15.75
C ASP A 85 0.73 -17.60 14.85
N HIS A 86 -0.17 -18.55 15.13
CA HIS A 86 -1.41 -18.71 14.36
C HIS A 86 -2.27 -17.43 14.34
N ARG A 87 -2.37 -16.71 15.47
CA ARG A 87 -3.12 -15.45 15.54
C ARG A 87 -2.41 -14.34 14.79
N LEU A 88 -1.09 -14.27 14.87
CA LEU A 88 -0.30 -13.29 14.11
C LEU A 88 -0.45 -13.49 12.61
N ARG A 89 -0.30 -14.73 12.11
CA ARG A 89 -0.49 -15.06 10.69
C ARG A 89 -1.90 -14.78 10.21
N LYS A 90 -2.91 -15.12 11.01
CA LYS A 90 -4.32 -14.79 10.71
C LYS A 90 -4.53 -13.28 10.59
N GLN A 91 -3.92 -12.51 11.48
CA GLN A 91 -4.01 -11.05 11.43
C GLN A 91 -3.33 -10.50 10.18
N MET A 92 -2.13 -10.97 9.83
CA MET A 92 -1.44 -10.56 8.61
C MET A 92 -2.28 -10.85 7.35
N ALA A 93 -2.94 -12.01 7.29
CA ALA A 93 -3.84 -12.34 6.19
C ALA A 93 -5.07 -11.42 6.13
N SER A 94 -5.67 -11.07 7.27
CA SER A 94 -6.77 -10.11 7.33
C SER A 94 -6.35 -8.73 6.84
N LEU A 95 -5.19 -8.26 7.30
CA LEU A 95 -4.63 -6.96 6.91
C LEU A 95 -4.22 -6.91 5.44
N MET A 96 -3.90 -8.06 4.82
CA MET A 96 -3.63 -8.13 3.39
C MET A 96 -4.86 -7.81 2.56
N ILE A 97 -6.03 -8.32 2.95
CA ILE A 97 -7.31 -8.03 2.29
C ILE A 97 -7.65 -6.55 2.45
N GLU A 98 -7.54 -6.03 3.67
CA GLU A 98 -7.80 -4.62 3.94
C GLU A 98 -6.85 -3.68 3.17
N ALA A 99 -5.56 -4.02 3.13
CA ALA A 99 -4.56 -3.25 2.39
C ALA A 99 -4.83 -3.24 0.89
N HIS A 100 -5.26 -4.38 0.33
CA HIS A 100 -5.66 -4.47 -1.06
C HIS A 100 -6.84 -3.53 -1.35
N ASP A 101 -7.91 -3.61 -0.56
CA ASP A 101 -9.11 -2.80 -0.76
C ASP A 101 -8.82 -1.29 -0.60
N GLN A 102 -7.95 -0.92 0.33
CA GLN A 102 -7.49 0.47 0.48
C GLN A 102 -6.71 0.95 -0.75
N VAL A 103 -5.77 0.15 -1.27
CA VAL A 103 -4.98 0.56 -2.44
C VAL A 103 -5.86 0.67 -3.69
N MET A 104 -6.79 -0.26 -3.88
CA MET A 104 -7.70 -0.22 -5.03
C MET A 104 -8.68 0.95 -4.95
N SER A 105 -9.20 1.27 -3.76
CA SER A 105 -10.07 2.44 -3.57
C SER A 105 -9.32 3.77 -3.72
N GLU A 106 -8.06 3.86 -3.27
CA GLU A 106 -7.22 5.04 -3.49
C GLU A 106 -6.89 5.24 -4.98
N ALA A 107 -6.68 4.15 -5.74
CA ALA A 107 -6.43 4.23 -7.17
C ALA A 107 -7.65 4.80 -7.92
N THR A 108 -8.85 4.29 -7.65
CA THR A 108 -10.09 4.77 -8.29
C THR A 108 -10.43 6.20 -7.90
N ALA A 109 -10.20 6.59 -6.64
CA ALA A 109 -10.38 7.96 -6.18
C ALA A 109 -9.41 8.93 -6.91
N SER A 110 -8.13 8.55 -7.05
CA SER A 110 -7.15 9.36 -7.77
C SER A 110 -7.50 9.56 -9.25
N GLU A 111 -8.07 8.55 -9.90
CA GLU A 111 -8.52 8.63 -11.29
C GLU A 111 -9.73 9.58 -11.43
N ALA A 112 -10.69 9.50 -10.52
CA ALA A 112 -11.85 10.40 -10.48
C ALA A 112 -11.41 11.86 -10.29
N ASP A 113 -10.52 12.12 -9.33
CA ASP A 113 -9.96 13.46 -9.06
C ASP A 113 -9.21 14.02 -10.29
N ALA A 114 -8.43 13.19 -10.97
CA ALA A 114 -7.70 13.59 -12.17
C ALA A 114 -8.65 13.94 -13.33
N GLN A 115 -9.72 13.16 -13.49
CA GLN A 115 -10.71 13.35 -14.54
C GLN A 115 -11.57 14.60 -14.29
N GLU A 116 -11.90 14.90 -13.03
CA GLU A 116 -12.57 16.14 -12.65
C GLU A 116 -11.68 17.36 -12.89
N ARG A 117 -10.39 17.30 -12.51
CA ARG A 117 -9.42 18.39 -12.79
C ARG A 117 -9.24 18.63 -14.28
N TYR A 118 -9.16 17.57 -15.08
CA TYR A 118 -9.08 17.67 -16.53
C TYR A 118 -10.35 18.28 -17.13
N ALA A 119 -11.54 17.84 -16.71
CA ALA A 119 -12.80 18.41 -17.15
C ALA A 119 -12.91 19.90 -16.80
N ALA A 120 -12.54 20.29 -15.58
CA ALA A 120 -12.50 21.70 -15.16
C ALA A 120 -11.52 22.53 -16.02
N GLN A 121 -10.34 21.98 -16.33
CA GLN A 121 -9.36 22.66 -17.19
C GLN A 121 -9.88 22.85 -18.62
N VAL A 122 -10.52 21.83 -19.21
CA VAL A 122 -11.12 21.91 -20.55
C VAL A 122 -12.28 22.90 -20.58
N THR A 123 -13.18 22.89 -19.59
CA THR A 123 -14.29 23.86 -19.50
C THR A 123 -13.80 25.30 -19.38
N SER A 124 -12.71 25.54 -18.64
CA SER A 124 -12.10 26.87 -18.51
C SER A 124 -11.46 27.37 -19.81
N ALA A 125 -10.89 26.46 -20.62
CA ALA A 125 -10.28 26.78 -21.91
C ALA A 125 -11.32 27.13 -22.99
N THR A 126 -12.47 26.44 -23.01
CA THR A 126 -13.54 26.68 -24.02
C THR A 126 -14.39 27.91 -23.70
N GLY A 127 -14.46 28.34 -22.44
CA GLY A 127 -15.23 29.51 -22.00
C GLY A 127 -14.67 30.88 -22.37
N THR A 128 -13.46 30.96 -22.95
CA THR A 128 -12.77 32.23 -23.26
C THR A 128 -12.95 32.67 -24.72
N LEU A 129 -13.53 31.84 -25.59
CA LEU A 129 -13.69 32.14 -27.03
C LEU A 129 -15.04 32.80 -27.41
N ASP A 130 -15.96 33.01 -26.46
CA ASP A 130 -17.28 33.63 -26.73
C ASP A 130 -17.56 34.84 -25.84
N ARG A 131 -16.70 35.86 -25.93
CA ARG A 131 -17.08 37.23 -25.56
C ARG A 131 -16.60 38.18 -26.67
N ARG A 132 -17.55 38.50 -27.54
CA ARG A 132 -17.54 39.64 -28.46
C ARG A 132 -17.29 40.96 -27.75
#